data_AF-A0A7X3XBV9-F1
#
_entry.id   AF-A0A7X3XBV9-F1
#
_cell.length_a   1.000
_cell.length_b   1.000
_cell.length_c   1.000
_cell.angle_alpha   90.00
_cell.angle_beta   90.00
_cell.angle_gamma   90.00
#
_symmetry.space_group_name_H-M   'P 1'
#
loop_
_entity.id
_entity.type
_entity.pdbx_description
1 polymer ?
#
loop_
_entity_poly.entity_id
_entity_poly.type
_entity_poly.pdbx_seq_one_letter_code
_entity_poly.pdbx_strand_id
1 'polypeptide(L)'
;MIKEAHKIGAGLYVIWGLLHLKAAWEVSILAGRIPTEFALAQGRVFQDAWNLAFLGLFAIVIAFTLNWKNDVVGYWLNLAVVSVTDIGFLLFIIGPGLIPLFPGIAGPVVWILALTFSTIGFRLAASGST
;
A
#
# COMPACT_ATOMS: atom_id res chain seq x y z
N MET A 1 -14.51 3.54 20.79
CA MET A 1 -13.31 3.52 19.92
C MET A 1 -13.02 2.15 19.31
N ILE A 2 -13.05 1.04 20.08
CA ILE A 2 -12.69 -0.30 19.55
C ILE A 2 -13.66 -0.83 18.45
N LYS A 3 -14.96 -0.55 18.55
CA LYS A 3 -15.96 -1.00 17.55
C LYS A 3 -15.75 -0.46 16.12
N GLU A 4 -15.11 0.70 15.98
CA GLU A 4 -14.92 1.39 14.69
C GLU A 4 -13.47 1.26 14.19
N ALA A 5 -12.69 0.33 14.74
CA ALA A 5 -11.28 0.13 14.37
C ALA A 5 -11.10 -0.06 12.84
N HIS A 6 -12.04 -0.72 12.17
CA HIS A 6 -12.02 -0.88 10.72
C HIS A 6 -12.04 0.45 9.94
N LYS A 7 -12.68 1.51 10.46
CA LYS A 7 -12.68 2.84 9.81
C LYS A 7 -11.32 3.53 9.94
N ILE A 8 -10.64 3.34 11.07
CA ILE A 8 -9.25 3.79 11.24
C ILE A 8 -8.36 3.05 10.23
N GLY A 9 -8.49 1.72 10.13
CA GLY A 9 -7.79 0.91 9.14
C GLY A 9 -8.05 1.37 7.70
N ALA A 10 -9.32 1.65 7.35
CA ALA A 10 -9.69 2.17 6.04
C ALA A 10 -9.05 3.53 5.75
N GLY A 11 -9.09 4.46 6.71
CA GLY A 11 -8.41 5.76 6.57
C GLY A 11 -6.90 5.62 6.36
N LEU A 12 -6.26 4.69 7.07
CA LEU A 12 -4.83 4.39 6.91
C LEU A 12 -4.52 3.74 5.55
N TYR A 13 -5.38 2.86 5.02
CA TYR A 13 -5.23 2.36 3.64
C TYR A 13 -5.35 3.47 2.60
N VAL A 14 -6.22 4.47 2.82
CA VAL A 14 -6.28 5.66 1.94
C VAL A 14 -4.97 6.45 2.01
N ILE A 15 -4.45 6.71 3.21
CA ILE A 15 -3.16 7.39 3.39
C ILE A 15 -2.03 6.61 2.69
N TRP A 16 -1.99 5.29 2.88
CA TRP A 16 -1.04 4.41 2.22
C TRP A 16 -1.11 4.53 0.70
N GLY A 17 -2.31 4.49 0.13
CA GLY A 17 -2.50 4.64 -1.31
C GLY A 17 -2.04 5.99 -1.84
N LEU A 18 -2.28 7.09 -1.10
CA LEU A 18 -1.79 8.42 -1.47
C LEU A 18 -0.26 8.50 -1.44
N LEU A 19 0.39 7.88 -0.44
CA LEU A 19 1.85 7.76 -0.40
C LEU A 19 2.38 7.00 -1.62
N HIS A 20 1.67 5.95 -2.06
CA HIS A 20 2.06 5.14 -3.22
C HIS A 20 1.82 5.83 -4.56
N LEU A 21 0.79 6.68 -4.67
CA LEU A 21 0.63 7.58 -5.82
C LEU A 21 1.80 8.57 -5.92
N LYS A 22 2.24 9.13 -4.79
CA LYS A 22 3.44 9.98 -4.75
C LYS A 22 4.69 9.17 -5.13
N ALA A 23 4.88 7.99 -4.59
CA ALA A 23 6.02 7.13 -4.91
C ALA A 23 6.03 6.76 -6.40
N ALA A 24 4.87 6.42 -6.98
CA ALA A 24 4.72 6.14 -8.40
C ALA A 24 5.14 7.34 -9.26
N TRP A 25 4.75 8.55 -8.87
CA TRP A 25 5.22 9.77 -9.53
C TRP A 25 6.75 9.91 -9.45
N GLU A 26 7.35 9.69 -8.29
CA GLU A 26 8.81 9.75 -8.11
C GLU A 26 9.54 8.68 -8.95
N VAL A 27 9.01 7.46 -9.03
CA VAL A 27 9.55 6.38 -9.87
C VAL A 27 9.40 6.72 -11.36
N SER A 28 8.33 7.41 -11.77
CA SER A 28 8.19 7.88 -13.16
C SER A 28 9.24 8.93 -13.53
N ILE A 29 9.59 9.84 -12.60
CA ILE A 29 10.68 10.79 -12.78
C ILE A 29 12.02 10.04 -12.86
N LEU A 30 12.23 9.03 -12.02
CA LEU A 30 13.42 8.18 -12.08
C LEU A 30 13.56 7.50 -13.43
N ALA A 31 12.48 6.93 -13.97
CA ALA A 31 12.46 6.33 -15.30
C ALA A 31 12.85 7.36 -16.39
N GLY A 32 12.33 8.58 -16.31
CA GLY A 32 12.65 9.67 -17.23
C GLY A 32 14.11 10.13 -17.20
N ARG A 33 14.87 9.78 -16.14
CA ARG A 33 16.31 10.06 -16.03
C ARG A 33 17.19 8.93 -16.59
N ILE A 34 16.62 7.77 -16.90
CA ILE A 34 17.37 6.66 -17.49
C ILE A 34 17.68 7.02 -18.96
N PRO A 35 18.95 6.97 -19.38
CA PRO A 35 19.33 7.27 -20.76
C PRO A 35 18.65 6.33 -21.77
N THR A 36 18.33 6.86 -22.95
CA THR A 36 17.53 6.16 -23.98
C THR A 36 18.22 4.94 -24.58
N GLU A 37 19.54 4.85 -24.52
CA GLU A 37 20.29 3.64 -24.87
C GLU A 37 19.95 2.44 -23.97
N PHE A 38 19.37 2.70 -22.79
CA PHE A 38 18.81 1.70 -21.88
C PHE A 38 17.28 1.64 -21.96
N ALA A 39 16.69 1.86 -23.14
CA ALA A 39 15.25 1.96 -23.37
C ALA A 39 14.40 0.85 -22.71
N LEU A 40 14.86 -0.41 -22.74
CA LEU A 40 14.14 -1.51 -22.10
C LEU A 40 14.10 -1.35 -20.57
N ALA A 41 15.22 -0.99 -19.95
CA ALA A 41 15.27 -0.74 -18.51
C ALA A 41 14.39 0.46 -18.14
N GLN A 42 14.48 1.56 -18.90
CA GLN A 42 13.59 2.71 -18.75
C GLN A 42 12.11 2.30 -18.80
N GLY A 43 11.71 1.53 -19.81
CA GLY A 43 10.34 1.03 -19.95
C GLY A 43 9.88 0.18 -18.77
N ARG A 44 10.77 -0.65 -18.20
CA ARG A 44 10.45 -1.43 -16.99
C ARG A 44 10.24 -0.57 -15.75
N VAL A 45 11.03 0.50 -15.57
CA VAL A 45 10.83 1.42 -14.45
C VAL A 45 9.56 2.26 -14.63
N PHE A 46 9.20 2.66 -15.85
CA PHE A 46 7.88 3.25 -16.11
C PHE A 46 6.73 2.28 -15.82
N GLN A 47 6.87 1.01 -16.20
CA GLN A 47 5.88 -0.02 -15.89
C GLN A 47 5.75 -0.23 -14.37
N ASP A 48 6.86 -0.19 -13.64
CA ASP A 48 6.86 -0.25 -12.17
C ASP A 48 6.10 0.94 -11.56
N ALA A 49 6.37 2.17 -12.00
CA ALA A 49 5.61 3.36 -11.60
C ALA A 49 4.09 3.20 -11.87
N TRP A 50 3.72 2.71 -13.05
CA TRP A 50 2.32 2.47 -13.41
C TRP A 50 1.65 1.46 -12.47
N ASN A 51 2.30 0.32 -12.23
CA ASN A 51 1.78 -0.71 -11.34
C ASN A 51 1.64 -0.17 -9.91
N LEU A 52 2.63 0.58 -9.42
CA LEU A 52 2.61 1.18 -8.10
C LEU A 52 1.45 2.17 -7.94
N ALA A 53 1.19 2.99 -8.97
CA ALA A 53 0.03 3.88 -8.98
C ALA A 53 -1.29 3.10 -8.91
N PHE A 54 -1.40 2.03 -9.71
CA PHE A 54 -2.60 1.19 -9.72
C PHE A 54 -2.84 0.49 -8.38
N LEU A 55 -1.79 -0.01 -7.73
CA LEU A 55 -1.87 -0.60 -6.39
C LEU A 55 -2.31 0.43 -5.34
N GLY A 56 -1.81 1.66 -5.44
CA GLY A 56 -2.27 2.78 -4.60
C GLY A 56 -3.75 3.10 -4.79
N LEU A 57 -4.22 3.18 -6.05
CA LEU A 57 -5.64 3.37 -6.37
C LEU A 57 -6.51 2.22 -5.89
N PHE A 58 -6.04 0.99 -6.10
CA PHE A 58 -6.72 -0.21 -5.61
C PHE A 58 -6.94 -0.13 -4.10
N ALA A 59 -5.89 0.16 -3.33
CA ALA A 59 -5.99 0.27 -1.88
C ALA A 59 -7.02 1.32 -1.45
N ILE A 60 -7.04 2.49 -2.10
CA ILE A 60 -8.01 3.56 -1.87
C ILE A 60 -9.44 3.11 -2.17
N VAL A 61 -9.67 2.50 -3.34
CA VAL A 61 -11.00 2.06 -3.77
C VAL A 61 -11.54 0.99 -2.83
N ILE A 62 -10.75 -0.02 -2.50
CA ILE A 62 -11.14 -1.09 -1.57
C ILE A 62 -11.39 -0.52 -0.16
N ALA A 63 -10.58 0.46 0.27
CA ALA A 63 -10.76 1.11 1.56
C ALA A 63 -12.12 1.80 1.68
N PHE A 64 -12.51 2.60 0.68
CA PHE A 64 -13.80 3.31 0.69
C PHE A 64 -15.01 2.39 0.48
N THR A 65 -14.90 1.45 -0.44
CA THR A 65 -16.05 0.65 -0.86
C THR A 65 -16.35 -0.52 0.08
N LEU A 66 -15.30 -1.12 0.66
CA LEU A 66 -15.37 -2.37 1.41
C LEU A 66 -14.83 -2.24 2.85
N ASN A 67 -13.57 -1.81 3.08
CA ASN A 67 -13.02 -1.77 4.44
C ASN A 67 -13.75 -0.79 5.36
N TRP A 68 -14.24 0.34 4.82
CA TRP A 68 -15.05 1.29 5.57
C TRP A 68 -16.32 0.66 6.16
N LYS A 69 -16.85 -0.37 5.49
CA LYS A 69 -18.04 -1.13 5.91
C LYS A 69 -17.69 -2.41 6.68
N ASN A 70 -16.41 -2.61 6.99
CA ASN A 70 -15.88 -3.83 7.63
C ASN A 70 -16.17 -5.11 6.82
N ASP A 71 -16.19 -5.01 5.50
CA ASP A 71 -16.46 -6.15 4.61
C ASP A 71 -15.29 -7.16 4.59
N VAL A 72 -15.63 -8.46 4.63
CA VAL A 72 -14.66 -9.56 4.71
C VAL A 72 -13.81 -9.66 3.44
N VAL A 73 -14.40 -9.44 2.27
CA VAL A 73 -13.66 -9.46 0.99
C VAL A 73 -12.69 -8.28 0.96
N GLY A 74 -13.16 -7.10 1.36
CA GLY A 74 -12.30 -5.92 1.47
C GLY A 74 -11.10 -6.12 2.41
N TYR A 75 -11.31 -6.81 3.53
CA TYR A 75 -10.23 -7.16 4.46
C TYR A 75 -9.15 -7.98 3.77
N TRP A 76 -9.52 -9.11 3.15
CA TRP A 76 -8.55 -10.01 2.51
C TRP A 76 -7.86 -9.37 1.30
N LEU A 77 -8.58 -8.57 0.50
CA LEU A 77 -8.02 -7.86 -0.65
C LEU A 77 -6.91 -6.89 -0.23
N ASN A 78 -7.20 -5.98 0.71
CA ASN A 78 -6.20 -5.02 1.15
C ASN A 78 -5.10 -5.66 2.02
N LEU A 79 -5.40 -6.67 2.83
CA LEU A 79 -4.38 -7.48 3.49
C LEU A 79 -3.37 -8.01 2.47
N ALA A 80 -3.82 -8.73 1.44
CA ALA A 80 -2.93 -9.40 0.52
C ALA A 80 -2.14 -8.41 -0.34
N VAL A 81 -2.83 -7.47 -1.00
CA VAL A 81 -2.22 -6.57 -1.99
C VAL A 81 -1.24 -5.60 -1.33
N VAL A 82 -1.65 -4.95 -0.24
CA VAL A 82 -0.82 -3.96 0.45
C VAL A 82 0.40 -4.65 1.09
N SER A 83 0.21 -5.82 1.71
CA SER A 83 1.33 -6.56 2.31
C SER A 83 2.34 -7.04 1.29
N VAL A 84 1.90 -7.60 0.15
CA VAL A 84 2.83 -8.04 -0.90
C VAL A 84 3.64 -6.87 -1.45
N THR A 85 3.00 -5.71 -1.61
CA THR A 85 3.66 -4.49 -2.10
C THR A 85 4.77 -4.04 -1.15
N ASP A 86 4.46 -3.86 0.14
CA ASP A 86 5.45 -3.39 1.11
C ASP A 86 6.52 -4.45 1.45
N ILE A 87 6.19 -5.74 1.45
CA ILE A 87 7.20 -6.80 1.61
C ILE A 87 8.21 -6.75 0.46
N GLY A 88 7.74 -6.62 -0.79
CA GLY A 88 8.62 -6.46 -1.95
C GLY A 88 9.52 -5.23 -1.81
N PHE A 89 8.94 -4.09 -1.43
CA PHE A 89 9.68 -2.85 -1.22
C PHE A 89 10.74 -2.99 -0.10
N LEU A 90 10.40 -3.61 1.02
CA LEU A 90 11.33 -3.86 2.11
C LEU A 90 12.50 -4.76 1.68
N LEU A 91 12.22 -5.82 0.92
CA LEU A 91 13.26 -6.77 0.49
C LEU A 91 14.18 -6.20 -0.57
N PHE A 92 13.65 -5.46 -1.54
CA PHE A 92 14.41 -5.05 -2.73
C PHE A 92 14.90 -3.61 -2.70
N ILE A 93 14.34 -2.74 -1.85
CA ILE A 93 14.72 -1.32 -1.79
C ILE A 93 15.31 -0.94 -0.43
N ILE A 94 14.58 -1.16 0.67
CA ILE A 94 15.03 -0.76 2.01
C ILE A 94 16.14 -1.68 2.54
N GLY A 95 15.94 -3.01 2.46
CA GLY A 95 16.88 -4.00 2.96
C GLY A 95 18.30 -3.85 2.38
N PRO A 96 18.45 -3.62 1.06
CA PRO A 96 19.76 -3.35 0.46
C PRO A 96 20.27 -1.92 0.67
N GLY A 97 19.49 -1.03 1.30
CA GLY A 97 19.89 0.35 1.57
C GLY A 97 19.91 1.26 0.35
N LEU A 98 19.07 1.00 -0.67
CA LEU A 98 19.07 1.77 -1.93
C LEU A 98 18.51 3.19 -1.76
N ILE A 99 17.72 3.42 -0.71
CA ILE A 99 17.21 4.75 -0.34
C ILE A 99 17.39 4.98 1.17
N PRO A 100 17.37 6.25 1.63
CA PRO A 100 17.36 6.56 3.05
C PRO A 100 16.16 5.91 3.78
N LEU A 101 16.41 5.31 4.95
CA LEU A 101 15.36 4.68 5.77
C LEU A 101 14.23 5.66 6.11
N PHE A 102 14.55 6.92 6.37
CA PHE A 102 13.56 7.98 6.48
C PHE A 102 13.76 8.97 5.32
N PRO A 103 12.72 9.28 4.53
CA PRO A 103 11.30 8.94 4.74
C PRO A 103 10.85 7.56 4.22
N GLY A 104 11.76 6.70 3.71
CA GLY A 104 11.43 5.45 3.02
C GLY A 104 10.51 4.47 3.79
N ILE A 105 10.60 4.42 5.12
CA ILE A 105 9.81 3.50 5.96
C ILE A 105 8.36 3.93 6.18
N ALA A 106 7.96 5.12 5.71
CA ALA A 106 6.62 5.67 5.94
C ALA A 106 5.49 4.76 5.41
N GLY A 107 5.64 4.22 4.19
CA GLY A 107 4.69 3.26 3.60
C GLY A 107 4.49 2.03 4.49
N PRO A 108 5.57 1.27 4.79
CA PRO A 108 5.50 0.11 5.67
C PRO A 108 4.90 0.37 7.06
N VAL A 109 5.22 1.51 7.68
CA VAL A 109 4.61 1.88 8.98
C VAL A 109 3.10 2.07 8.85
N VAL A 110 2.65 2.82 7.84
CA VAL A 110 1.21 3.04 7.61
C VAL A 110 0.51 1.73 7.27
N TRP A 111 1.14 0.84 6.51
CA TRP A 111 0.61 -0.50 6.23
C TRP A 111 0.40 -1.33 7.49
N ILE A 112 1.41 -1.45 8.36
CA ILE A 112 1.28 -2.23 9.60
C ILE A 112 0.16 -1.67 10.48
N LEU A 113 0.04 -0.35 10.58
CA LEU A 113 -1.06 0.29 11.31
C LEU A 113 -2.41 -0.01 10.65
N ALA A 114 -2.54 0.16 9.33
CA ALA A 114 -3.78 -0.12 8.59
C ALA A 114 -4.23 -1.57 8.77
N LEU A 115 -3.27 -2.51 8.66
CA LEU A 115 -3.50 -3.92 8.85
C LEU A 115 -3.93 -4.25 10.27
N THR A 116 -3.28 -3.65 11.27
CA THR A 116 -3.62 -3.87 12.68
C THR A 116 -5.06 -3.45 12.97
N PHE A 117 -5.43 -2.22 12.60
CA PHE A 117 -6.78 -1.70 12.85
C PHE A 117 -7.86 -2.43 12.05
N SER A 118 -7.60 -2.77 10.78
CA SER A 118 -8.54 -3.57 9.98
C SER A 118 -8.70 -5.00 10.52
N THR A 119 -7.63 -5.63 11.01
CA THR A 119 -7.69 -6.96 11.64
C THR A 119 -8.49 -6.93 12.94
N ILE A 120 -8.30 -5.91 13.78
CA ILE A 120 -9.11 -5.74 14.99
C ILE A 120 -10.60 -5.63 14.63
N GLY A 121 -10.96 -4.80 13.64
CA GLY A 121 -12.33 -4.67 13.17
C GLY A 121 -12.93 -5.98 12.64
N PHE A 122 -12.15 -6.72 11.85
CA PHE A 122 -12.55 -8.02 11.31
C PHE A 122 -12.81 -9.06 12.43
N ARG A 123 -11.90 -9.15 13.42
CA ARG A 123 -12.02 -10.12 14.52
C ARG A 123 -13.21 -9.82 15.44
N LEU A 124 -13.48 -8.55 15.72
CA LEU A 124 -14.61 -8.15 16.56
C LEU A 124 -15.96 -8.50 15.92
N ALA A 125 -16.08 -8.35 14.61
CA ALA A 125 -17.27 -8.76 13.88
C ALA A 125 -17.47 -10.29 13.95
N ALA A 126 -16.40 -11.06 13.78
CA ALA A 126 -16.46 -12.52 13.87
C ALA A 126 -16.82 -13.03 15.29
N SER A 127 -16.39 -12.33 16.34
CA SER A 127 -16.74 -12.69 17.73
C SER A 127 -18.18 -12.32 18.13
N GLY A 128 -18.82 -11.41 17.41
CA GLY A 128 -20.21 -11.01 17.68
C GLY A 128 -21.27 -11.85 16.95
N SER A 129 -20.83 -12.75 16.06
CA SER A 129 -21.68 -13.66 15.28
C SER A 129 -21.82 -15.07 15.86
N THR A 130 -21.33 -15.28 17.09
CA THR A 130 -21.51 -16.49 17.91
C THR A 130 -22.52 -16.24 19.02
#